data_AF-A0A0D0BHS9-F1
#
_entry.id   AF-A0A0D0BHS9-F1
#
_cell.length_a   1.000
_cell.length_b   1.000
_cell.length_c   1.000
_cell.angle_alpha   90.00
_cell.angle_beta   90.00
_cell.angle_gamma   90.00
#
_symmetry.space_group_name_H-M   'P 1'
#
loop_
_entity.id
_entity.type
_entity.pdbx_description
1 polymer ?
#
loop_
_entity_poly.entity_id
_entity_poly.type
_entity_poly.pdbx_seq_one_letter_code
_entity_poly.pdbx_strand_id
1 'polypeptide(L)'
;MLPERAGYVVVDGIVDPVSWSNEPTHQWSTHWLADAEKTYEKFLSDCSKAGPPLCPLALHEGEPWRNIESRFEEFFDRLAREPMRVNSIGGRQGRPSSNDEGERRQGVLTSGAARGLLESFLYNPQRWPEAAQLYSSAFKGDAEGLYNHIRPPPFNSSSRTTSIPSHSHSLPTRRDLHRQAITCLDSPPSSTPPSAEELARIGLYNLRNVSPHFGVSLAMNVLEPDIGCEFWPVHIGAREEREANRGEGKENTINERQSLPERFSGPWGLGKGKTPGPGSDTELERRMVIISNTADPITPLSGGLHLNALMPDSSVIVIQDGPGHCSNGLPSVCTAKLVRGYFSGTGTGTSTNPNADKDGIPFNGTICTPDMLTFPDPRRSIDGIESVMWSLMSEEDRTLLRAVRDIRRGYEDG
;
A
#
# COMPACT_ATOMS: atom_id res chain seq x y z
N MET A 1 16.98 0.11 19.30
CA MET A 1 16.81 1.39 18.58
C MET A 1 17.80 2.41 19.12
N LEU A 2 18.24 3.39 18.30
CA LEU A 2 19.22 4.43 18.64
C LEU A 2 18.62 5.83 18.41
N PRO A 3 17.67 6.29 19.25
CA PRO A 3 16.98 7.59 19.11
C PRO A 3 17.93 8.79 18.94
N GLU A 4 19.06 8.75 19.64
CA GLU A 4 20.14 9.75 19.60
C GLU A 4 20.92 9.78 18.26
N ARG A 5 20.65 8.82 17.36
CA ARG A 5 21.25 8.77 16.01
C ARG A 5 20.25 9.06 14.91
N ALA A 6 18.99 9.29 15.26
CA ALA A 6 17.92 9.61 14.32
C ALA A 6 17.78 11.13 14.19
N GLY A 7 18.46 11.71 13.19
CA GLY A 7 18.44 13.15 12.93
C GLY A 7 17.18 13.63 12.20
N TYR A 8 16.98 13.17 10.96
CA TYR A 8 15.81 13.54 10.14
C TYR A 8 15.11 12.26 9.70
N VAL A 9 13.85 12.10 10.12
CA VAL A 9 13.05 10.90 9.82
C VAL A 9 11.72 11.34 9.22
N VAL A 10 11.42 10.81 8.04
CA VAL A 10 10.10 10.90 7.41
C VAL A 10 9.59 9.47 7.24
N VAL A 11 8.37 9.22 7.70
CA VAL A 11 7.68 7.93 7.50
C VAL A 11 6.38 8.22 6.76
N ASP A 12 6.23 7.65 5.56
CA ASP A 12 5.10 7.88 4.65
C ASP A 12 4.31 6.58 4.47
N GLY A 13 3.05 6.58 4.90
CA GLY A 13 2.23 5.38 5.01
C GLY A 13 2.50 4.62 6.31
N ILE A 14 1.56 4.71 7.26
CA ILE A 14 1.72 4.17 8.62
C ILE A 14 0.73 3.05 8.87
N VAL A 15 1.24 1.84 9.09
CA VAL A 15 0.46 0.73 9.66
C VAL A 15 0.09 1.04 11.10
N ASP A 16 -1.02 0.48 11.62
CA ASP A 16 -1.35 0.66 13.04
C ASP A 16 -0.21 0.13 13.92
N PRO A 17 0.46 1.00 14.70
CA PRO A 17 1.72 0.64 15.37
C PRO A 17 1.50 -0.34 16.53
N VAL A 18 0.29 -0.45 17.07
CA VAL A 18 -0.01 -1.36 18.17
C VAL A 18 -0.35 -2.73 17.63
N SER A 19 -1.28 -2.82 16.69
CA SER A 19 -1.68 -4.07 16.03
C SER A 19 -0.49 -4.72 15.33
N TRP A 20 0.26 -3.95 14.51
CA TRP A 20 1.44 -4.44 13.78
C TRP A 20 2.50 -5.06 14.71
N SER A 21 2.72 -4.45 15.88
CA SER A 21 3.76 -4.93 16.80
C SER A 21 3.30 -6.01 17.76
N ASN A 22 2.01 -6.07 18.09
CA ASN A 22 1.53 -6.86 19.24
C ASN A 22 0.49 -7.93 18.91
N GLU A 23 -0.13 -7.87 17.73
CA GLU A 23 -1.15 -8.83 17.31
C GLU A 23 -0.59 -9.83 16.29
N PRO A 24 -1.08 -11.09 16.30
CA PRO A 24 -0.74 -12.05 15.26
C PRO A 24 -1.16 -11.57 13.87
N THR A 25 -0.40 -11.94 12.84
CA THR A 25 -0.57 -11.38 11.48
C THR A 25 -1.93 -11.62 10.85
N HIS A 26 -2.58 -12.73 11.17
CA HIS A 26 -3.93 -13.04 10.68
C HIS A 26 -5.02 -12.08 11.19
N GLN A 27 -4.72 -11.19 12.15
CA GLN A 27 -5.67 -10.20 12.68
C GLN A 27 -5.55 -8.82 12.01
N TRP A 28 -4.44 -8.54 11.32
CA TRP A 28 -4.11 -7.22 10.80
C TRP A 28 -5.05 -6.74 9.68
N SER A 29 -5.66 -7.65 8.93
CA SER A 29 -6.48 -7.33 7.76
C SER A 29 -7.67 -6.40 8.08
N THR A 30 -8.19 -6.48 9.30
CA THR A 30 -9.24 -5.57 9.78
C THR A 30 -8.80 -4.10 9.75
N HIS A 31 -7.56 -3.83 10.14
CA HIS A 31 -7.02 -2.48 10.23
C HIS A 31 -6.55 -1.96 8.87
N TRP A 32 -6.02 -2.82 8.00
CA TRP A 32 -5.48 -2.38 6.70
C TRP A 32 -6.61 -2.00 5.73
N LEU A 33 -7.73 -2.70 5.76
CA LEU A 33 -8.86 -2.48 4.85
C LEU A 33 -9.75 -1.28 5.22
N ALA A 34 -9.50 -0.62 6.36
CA ALA A 34 -10.42 0.36 6.93
C ALA A 34 -10.73 1.55 5.99
N ASP A 35 -9.77 1.94 5.14
CA ASP A 35 -9.92 3.05 4.18
C ASP A 35 -9.98 2.58 2.71
N ALA A 36 -10.03 1.27 2.46
CA ALA A 36 -10.13 0.71 1.10
C ALA A 36 -11.41 1.18 0.39
N GLU A 37 -12.55 1.19 1.11
CA GLU A 37 -13.84 1.65 0.57
C GLU A 37 -13.83 3.15 0.23
N LYS A 38 -13.15 3.99 1.03
CA LYS A 38 -13.02 5.42 0.73
C LYS A 38 -12.28 5.64 -0.59
N THR A 39 -11.22 4.87 -0.80
CA THR A 39 -10.43 4.93 -2.04
C THR A 39 -11.24 4.45 -3.24
N TYR A 40 -12.01 3.38 -3.07
CA TYR A 40 -12.88 2.84 -4.12
C TYR A 40 -14.02 3.79 -4.49
N GLU A 41 -14.70 4.39 -3.50
CA GLU A 41 -15.71 5.41 -3.74
C GLU A 41 -15.12 6.61 -4.50
N LYS A 42 -13.90 7.03 -4.14
CA LYS A 42 -13.19 8.10 -4.84
C LYS A 42 -12.87 7.74 -6.30
N PHE A 43 -12.43 6.51 -6.57
CA PHE A 43 -12.22 6.01 -7.93
C PHE A 43 -13.50 6.07 -8.77
N LEU A 44 -14.62 5.56 -8.22
CA LEU A 44 -15.90 5.55 -8.92
C LEU A 44 -16.46 6.98 -9.13
N SER A 45 -16.37 7.82 -8.11
CA SER A 45 -16.83 9.22 -8.13
C SER A 45 -16.03 10.06 -9.12
N ASP A 46 -14.71 9.93 -9.14
CA ASP A 46 -13.86 10.67 -10.08
C ASP A 46 -14.03 10.15 -11.51
N CYS A 47 -14.19 8.83 -11.71
CA CYS A 47 -14.52 8.25 -13.01
C CYS A 47 -15.86 8.80 -13.55
N SER A 48 -16.90 8.83 -12.70
CA SER A 48 -18.22 9.40 -12.99
C SER A 48 -18.13 10.86 -13.43
N LYS A 49 -17.37 11.69 -12.68
CA LYS A 49 -17.15 13.10 -13.02
C LYS A 49 -16.35 13.29 -14.30
N ALA A 50 -15.36 12.45 -14.54
CA ALA A 50 -14.51 12.51 -15.74
C ALA A 50 -15.29 12.16 -17.02
N GLY A 51 -16.29 11.28 -16.89
CA GLY A 51 -17.21 10.91 -17.97
C GLY A 51 -16.58 10.02 -19.06
N PRO A 52 -17.37 9.60 -20.06
CA PRO A 52 -16.97 8.59 -21.04
C PRO A 52 -15.65 8.86 -21.79
N PRO A 53 -15.30 10.11 -22.16
CA PRO A 53 -14.05 10.38 -22.88
C PRO A 53 -12.78 10.06 -22.08
N LEU A 54 -12.85 10.12 -20.75
CA LEU A 54 -11.70 9.95 -19.86
C LEU A 54 -11.78 8.67 -19.03
N CYS A 55 -13.00 8.25 -18.67
CA CYS A 55 -13.26 7.01 -17.97
C CYS A 55 -14.29 6.17 -18.73
N PRO A 56 -13.88 5.11 -19.44
CA PRO A 56 -14.78 4.29 -20.25
C PRO A 56 -15.74 3.41 -19.43
N LEU A 57 -15.64 3.42 -18.10
CA LEU A 57 -16.62 2.79 -17.21
C LEU A 57 -17.87 3.65 -17.02
N ALA A 58 -17.79 4.97 -17.25
CA ALA A 58 -18.93 5.86 -17.32
C ALA A 58 -19.55 5.77 -18.72
N LEU A 59 -20.84 5.43 -18.81
CA LEU A 59 -21.54 5.21 -20.07
C LEU A 59 -22.09 6.50 -20.68
N HIS A 60 -22.38 7.49 -19.84
CA HIS A 60 -22.79 8.82 -20.26
C HIS A 60 -22.28 9.88 -19.28
N GLU A 61 -22.29 11.14 -19.73
CA GLU A 61 -21.91 12.27 -18.88
C GLU A 61 -22.85 12.38 -17.67
N GLY A 62 -22.29 12.66 -16.50
CA GLY A 62 -23.04 12.79 -15.25
C GLY A 62 -23.68 11.49 -14.73
N GLU A 63 -23.25 10.32 -15.22
CA GLU A 63 -23.73 9.05 -14.69
C GLU A 63 -23.42 8.91 -13.19
N PRO A 64 -24.41 8.60 -12.31
CA PRO A 64 -24.15 8.37 -10.90
C PRO A 64 -23.12 7.27 -10.68
N TRP A 65 -22.13 7.52 -9.83
CA TRP A 65 -21.04 6.56 -9.56
C TRP A 65 -21.54 5.19 -9.05
N ARG A 66 -22.70 5.14 -8.39
CA ARG A 66 -23.37 3.89 -7.96
C ARG A 66 -23.77 2.97 -9.11
N ASN A 67 -24.00 3.51 -10.30
CA ASN A 67 -24.27 2.68 -11.48
C ASN A 67 -22.98 2.00 -11.97
N ILE A 68 -21.84 2.68 -11.82
CA ILE A 68 -20.52 2.12 -12.11
C ILE A 68 -20.21 1.01 -11.09
N GLU A 69 -20.44 1.27 -9.80
CA GLU A 69 -20.35 0.29 -8.71
C GLU A 69 -21.18 -0.97 -9.00
N SER A 70 -22.45 -0.78 -9.37
CA SER A 70 -23.36 -1.90 -9.67
C SER A 70 -22.83 -2.79 -10.80
N ARG A 71 -22.19 -2.21 -11.82
CA ARG A 71 -21.57 -2.99 -12.91
C ARG A 71 -20.35 -3.78 -12.46
N PHE A 72 -19.56 -3.26 -11.53
CA PHE A 72 -18.49 -4.02 -10.90
C PHE A 72 -19.04 -5.21 -10.12
N GLU A 73 -20.07 -5.00 -9.29
CA GLU A 73 -20.67 -6.09 -8.51
C GLU A 73 -21.30 -7.16 -9.41
N GLU A 74 -22.06 -6.76 -10.43
CA GLU A 74 -22.60 -7.70 -11.42
C GLU A 74 -21.49 -8.49 -12.13
N PHE A 75 -20.38 -7.83 -12.46
CA PHE A 75 -19.22 -8.46 -13.07
C PHE A 75 -18.57 -9.48 -12.12
N PHE A 76 -18.32 -9.11 -10.87
CA PHE A 76 -17.73 -10.00 -9.88
C PHE A 76 -18.62 -11.18 -9.53
N ASP A 77 -19.94 -10.97 -9.43
CA ASP A 77 -20.92 -12.03 -9.18
C ASP A 77 -21.04 -12.99 -10.37
N ARG A 78 -20.91 -12.47 -11.59
CA ARG A 78 -20.84 -13.31 -12.79
C ARG A 78 -19.57 -14.15 -12.78
N LEU A 79 -18.40 -13.55 -12.53
CA LEU A 79 -17.13 -14.26 -12.46
C LEU A 79 -17.08 -15.31 -11.33
N ALA A 80 -17.83 -15.12 -10.25
CA ALA A 80 -17.89 -16.09 -9.15
C ALA A 80 -18.64 -17.37 -9.56
N ARG A 81 -19.64 -17.24 -10.43
CA ARG A 81 -20.44 -18.37 -10.96
C ARG A 81 -19.81 -18.98 -12.21
N GLU A 82 -19.31 -18.14 -13.11
CA GLU A 82 -18.72 -18.53 -14.39
C GLU A 82 -17.41 -17.75 -14.59
N PRO A 83 -16.27 -18.30 -14.12
CA PRO A 83 -14.97 -17.71 -14.36
C PRO A 83 -14.70 -17.51 -15.84
N MET A 84 -14.21 -16.32 -16.21
CA MET A 84 -14.06 -15.95 -17.63
C MET A 84 -12.81 -16.60 -18.22
N ARG A 85 -12.98 -17.33 -19.32
CA ARG A 85 -11.87 -17.93 -20.07
C ARG A 85 -11.09 -16.85 -20.81
N VAL A 86 -9.77 -16.96 -20.77
CA VAL A 86 -8.83 -16.08 -21.49
C VAL A 86 -8.04 -16.93 -22.47
N ASN A 87 -8.34 -16.77 -23.76
CA ASN A 87 -7.66 -17.49 -24.83
C ASN A 87 -6.53 -16.59 -25.37
N SER A 88 -5.32 -16.68 -24.80
CA SER A 88 -4.25 -15.74 -25.17
C SER A 88 -3.87 -15.85 -26.65
N ILE A 89 -3.89 -14.73 -27.37
CA ILE A 89 -3.29 -14.59 -28.70
C ILE A 89 -2.15 -13.55 -28.61
N GLY A 90 -1.00 -14.00 -28.09
CA GLY A 90 0.32 -13.51 -28.49
C GLY A 90 0.81 -12.16 -27.94
N GLY A 91 1.96 -12.21 -27.26
CA GLY A 91 2.96 -11.15 -27.29
C GLY A 91 2.72 -9.91 -26.42
N ARG A 92 3.82 -9.34 -25.91
CA ARG A 92 3.84 -8.03 -25.26
C ARG A 92 3.24 -7.00 -26.24
N GLN A 93 2.22 -6.26 -25.82
CA GLN A 93 1.57 -5.19 -26.60
C GLN A 93 0.90 -5.60 -27.92
N GLY A 94 0.25 -6.78 -27.99
CA GLY A 94 -0.64 -7.11 -29.11
C GLY A 94 0.04 -7.14 -30.49
N ARG A 95 1.37 -7.28 -30.53
CA ARG A 95 2.14 -7.37 -31.78
C ARG A 95 2.41 -8.84 -32.07
N PRO A 96 1.89 -9.41 -33.18
CA PRO A 96 2.21 -10.78 -33.57
C PRO A 96 3.69 -10.84 -33.93
N SER A 97 4.51 -11.41 -33.05
CA SER A 97 5.87 -11.81 -33.40
C SER A 97 5.76 -13.01 -34.33
N SER A 98 6.14 -12.85 -35.59
CA SER A 98 6.04 -13.88 -36.63
C SER A 98 6.94 -15.09 -36.37
N ASN A 99 7.82 -15.03 -35.37
CA ASN A 99 8.89 -16.01 -35.15
C ASN A 99 8.96 -16.55 -33.71
N ASP A 100 8.08 -16.11 -32.81
CA ASP A 100 7.83 -16.87 -31.58
C ASP A 100 6.62 -17.75 -31.87
N GLU A 101 6.72 -19.05 -31.64
CA GLU A 101 5.55 -19.85 -31.29
C GLU A 101 5.00 -19.28 -29.99
N GLY A 102 4.27 -18.16 -30.12
CA GLY A 102 3.82 -17.32 -29.03
C GLY A 102 3.07 -18.20 -28.07
N GLU A 103 3.62 -18.34 -26.88
CA GLU A 103 3.15 -19.24 -25.83
C GLU A 103 1.66 -18.94 -25.58
N ARG A 104 0.77 -19.68 -26.25
CA ARG A 104 -0.68 -19.54 -26.12
C ARG A 104 -1.05 -20.04 -24.74
N ARG A 105 -1.00 -19.15 -23.76
CA ARG A 105 -1.37 -19.48 -22.39
C ARG A 105 -2.85 -19.26 -22.22
N GLN A 106 -3.58 -20.36 -22.15
CA GLN A 106 -4.96 -20.34 -21.69
C GLN A 106 -4.98 -19.93 -20.22
N GLY A 107 -5.95 -19.10 -19.88
CA GLY A 107 -6.11 -18.53 -18.55
C GLY A 107 -7.57 -18.49 -18.13
N VAL A 108 -7.78 -18.24 -16.84
CA VAL A 108 -9.11 -18.01 -16.29
C VAL A 108 -9.03 -16.80 -15.36
N LEU A 109 -9.86 -15.81 -15.62
CA LEU A 109 -10.09 -14.69 -14.70
C LEU A 109 -11.19 -15.08 -13.72
N THR A 110 -10.85 -15.18 -12.44
CA THR A 110 -11.80 -15.46 -11.35
C THR A 110 -12.28 -14.16 -10.71
N SER A 111 -13.40 -14.22 -9.97
CA SER A 111 -13.92 -13.07 -9.21
C SER A 111 -12.88 -12.52 -8.23
N GLY A 112 -12.23 -13.39 -7.46
CA GLY A 112 -11.18 -12.98 -6.51
C GLY A 112 -9.97 -12.36 -7.18
N ALA A 113 -9.53 -12.87 -8.34
CA ALA A 113 -8.41 -12.29 -9.07
C ALA A 113 -8.75 -10.91 -9.65
N ALA A 114 -9.98 -10.73 -10.14
CA ALA A 114 -10.46 -9.42 -10.56
C ALA A 114 -10.56 -8.44 -9.37
N ARG A 115 -11.20 -8.83 -8.26
CA ARG A 115 -11.28 -7.97 -7.06
C ARG A 115 -9.89 -7.55 -6.54
N GLY A 116 -8.95 -8.49 -6.44
CA GLY A 116 -7.58 -8.20 -6.01
C GLY A 116 -6.81 -7.30 -6.99
N LEU A 117 -7.03 -7.43 -8.30
CA LEU A 117 -6.48 -6.48 -9.27
C LEU A 117 -7.06 -5.09 -9.10
N LEU A 118 -8.38 -4.97 -8.90
CA LEU A 118 -9.01 -3.67 -8.67
C LEU A 118 -8.40 -3.00 -7.44
N GLU A 119 -8.32 -3.72 -6.32
CA GLU A 119 -7.66 -3.28 -5.10
C GLU A 119 -6.23 -2.79 -5.37
N SER A 120 -5.41 -3.57 -6.09
CA SER A 120 -4.05 -3.17 -6.46
C SER A 120 -4.00 -1.88 -7.30
N PHE A 121 -4.95 -1.66 -8.21
CA PHE A 121 -5.05 -0.40 -8.95
C PHE A 121 -5.44 0.79 -8.06
N LEU A 122 -6.21 0.56 -6.99
CA LEU A 122 -6.58 1.62 -6.05
C LEU A 122 -5.36 2.22 -5.32
N TYR A 123 -4.24 1.47 -5.23
CA TYR A 123 -3.02 1.94 -4.57
C TYR A 123 -2.37 3.11 -5.32
N ASN A 124 -2.54 3.17 -6.65
CA ASN A 124 -1.99 4.24 -7.48
C ASN A 124 -3.08 4.90 -8.34
N PRO A 125 -3.64 6.04 -7.89
CA PRO A 125 -4.60 6.81 -8.65
C PRO A 125 -4.16 7.25 -10.04
N GLN A 126 -2.85 7.38 -10.31
CA GLN A 126 -2.36 7.68 -11.66
C GLN A 126 -2.60 6.55 -12.67
N ARG A 127 -2.88 5.32 -12.19
CA ARG A 127 -3.22 4.16 -13.03
C ARG A 127 -4.72 3.90 -13.14
N TRP A 128 -5.57 4.72 -12.52
CA TRP A 128 -7.03 4.56 -12.62
C TRP A 128 -7.58 4.65 -14.05
N PRO A 129 -7.06 5.49 -14.97
CA PRO A 129 -7.49 5.48 -16.37
C PRO A 129 -7.20 4.14 -17.06
N GLU A 130 -6.06 3.51 -16.76
CA GLU A 130 -5.71 2.18 -17.26
C GLU A 130 -6.67 1.13 -16.68
N ALA A 131 -6.89 1.15 -15.36
CA ALA A 131 -7.85 0.25 -14.72
C ALA A 131 -9.23 0.35 -15.36
N ALA A 132 -9.72 1.58 -15.57
CA ALA A 132 -11.02 1.83 -16.19
C ALA A 132 -11.12 1.25 -17.61
N GLN A 133 -10.06 1.39 -18.41
CA GLN A 133 -10.00 0.78 -19.75
C GLN A 133 -10.06 -0.75 -19.67
N LEU A 134 -9.24 -1.36 -18.81
CA LEU A 134 -9.15 -2.81 -18.66
C LEU A 134 -10.48 -3.42 -18.19
N TYR A 135 -11.12 -2.82 -17.19
CA TYR A 135 -12.42 -3.27 -16.69
C TYR A 135 -13.56 -3.04 -17.69
N SER A 136 -13.56 -1.92 -18.42
CA SER A 136 -14.55 -1.70 -19.49
C SER A 136 -14.47 -2.77 -20.58
N SER A 137 -13.26 -3.19 -20.97
CA SER A 137 -13.08 -4.31 -21.91
C SER A 137 -13.54 -5.64 -21.32
N ALA A 138 -13.21 -5.90 -20.06
CA ALA A 138 -13.60 -7.13 -19.38
C ALA A 138 -15.12 -7.24 -19.19
N PHE A 139 -15.82 -6.13 -18.93
CA PHE A 139 -17.27 -6.10 -18.87
C PHE A 139 -17.92 -6.56 -20.18
N LYS A 140 -17.26 -6.30 -21.32
CA LYS A 140 -17.65 -6.69 -22.68
C LYS A 140 -17.17 -8.09 -23.08
N GLY A 141 -16.51 -8.82 -22.18
CA GLY A 141 -16.04 -10.19 -22.41
C GLY A 141 -14.58 -10.32 -22.83
N ASP A 142 -13.82 -9.22 -22.87
CA ASP A 142 -12.38 -9.24 -23.14
C ASP A 142 -11.57 -9.01 -21.87
N ALA A 143 -11.18 -10.11 -21.22
CA ALA A 143 -10.38 -10.11 -20.00
C ALA A 143 -8.87 -10.26 -20.24
N GLU A 144 -8.37 -10.22 -21.48
CA GLU A 144 -6.95 -10.49 -21.74
C GLU A 144 -6.04 -9.48 -21.04
N GLY A 145 -6.40 -8.19 -21.07
CA GLY A 145 -5.64 -7.12 -20.43
C GLY A 145 -5.55 -7.26 -18.90
N LEU A 146 -6.67 -7.60 -18.24
CA LEU A 146 -6.67 -7.89 -16.79
C LEU A 146 -5.84 -9.14 -16.50
N TYR A 147 -6.03 -10.22 -17.27
CA TYR A 147 -5.29 -11.46 -17.05
C TYR A 147 -3.78 -11.27 -17.22
N ASN A 148 -3.32 -10.42 -18.15
CA ASN A 148 -1.90 -10.08 -18.30
C ASN A 148 -1.28 -9.46 -17.04
N HIS A 149 -2.06 -8.75 -16.22
CA HIS A 149 -1.60 -8.19 -14.96
C HIS A 149 -1.46 -9.25 -13.87
N ILE A 150 -2.16 -10.37 -13.97
CA ILE A 150 -2.07 -11.50 -13.03
C ILE A 150 -0.91 -12.44 -13.41
N ARG A 151 -0.44 -12.40 -14.66
CA ARG A 151 0.61 -13.31 -15.13
C ARG A 151 1.96 -12.96 -14.48
N PRO A 152 2.65 -13.91 -13.84
CA PRO A 152 4.07 -13.73 -13.56
C PRO A 152 4.84 -13.59 -14.89
N PRO A 153 5.85 -12.71 -14.97
CA PRO A 153 6.63 -12.55 -16.21
C PRO A 153 7.28 -13.87 -16.60
N PRO A 154 7.38 -14.19 -17.92
CA PRO A 154 8.00 -15.42 -18.37
C PRO A 154 9.43 -15.51 -17.84
N PHE A 155 9.80 -16.70 -17.36
CA PHE A 155 11.13 -16.98 -16.84
C PHE A 155 12.14 -16.94 -17.99
N ASN A 156 12.79 -15.82 -18.23
CA ASN A 156 13.86 -15.76 -19.23
C ASN A 156 15.19 -16.20 -18.60
N SER A 157 15.64 -17.42 -18.92
CA SER A 157 16.93 -17.98 -18.48
C SER A 157 18.14 -17.25 -19.05
N SER A 158 17.96 -16.36 -20.03
CA SER A 158 19.05 -15.63 -20.70
C SER A 158 19.30 -14.22 -20.16
N SER A 159 18.44 -13.69 -19.28
CA SER A 159 18.71 -12.40 -18.62
C SER A 159 19.58 -12.59 -17.39
N ARG A 160 20.90 -12.52 -17.60
CA ARG A 160 21.91 -12.38 -16.54
C ARG A 160 22.00 -10.92 -16.05
N THR A 161 20.92 -10.16 -16.18
CA THR A 161 20.81 -8.77 -15.69
C THR A 161 19.97 -8.76 -14.42
N THR A 162 20.54 -8.14 -13.39
CA THR A 162 20.01 -7.98 -12.03
C THR A 162 18.90 -6.93 -11.92
N SER A 163 18.35 -6.45 -13.05
CA SER A 163 17.17 -5.57 -13.04
C SER A 163 15.93 -6.43 -12.87
N ILE A 164 15.50 -6.54 -11.61
CA ILE A 164 14.34 -7.27 -11.13
C ILE A 164 13.12 -6.40 -11.39
N PRO A 165 12.25 -6.70 -12.36
CA PRO A 165 11.00 -5.96 -12.49
C PRO A 165 10.19 -6.19 -11.21
N SER A 166 9.98 -5.13 -10.44
CA SER A 166 9.18 -5.01 -9.20
C SER A 166 7.69 -5.26 -9.45
N HIS A 167 7.31 -5.45 -10.72
CA HIS A 167 5.97 -5.73 -11.16
C HIS A 167 5.46 -7.10 -10.70
N SER A 168 4.82 -7.14 -9.53
CA SER A 168 3.44 -7.63 -9.41
C SER A 168 3.00 -7.61 -7.96
N HIS A 169 2.29 -6.57 -7.55
CA HIS A 169 1.41 -6.62 -6.38
C HIS A 169 0.16 -7.49 -6.62
N SER A 170 0.02 -8.09 -7.80
CA SER A 170 -1.20 -8.78 -8.25
C SER A 170 -1.24 -10.29 -7.97
N LEU A 171 -0.12 -10.94 -7.66
CA LEU A 171 -0.05 -12.30 -7.12
C LEU A 171 1.32 -12.50 -6.45
N PRO A 172 1.44 -13.29 -5.36
CA PRO A 172 2.73 -13.64 -4.77
C PRO A 172 3.51 -14.46 -5.80
N THR A 173 4.37 -13.79 -6.56
CA THR A 173 5.42 -14.49 -7.27
C THR A 173 6.26 -15.19 -6.21
N ARG A 174 6.92 -16.30 -6.57
CA ARG A 174 7.92 -16.99 -5.73
C ARG A 174 9.06 -16.08 -5.18
N ARG A 175 9.04 -14.78 -5.46
CA ARG A 175 10.10 -13.80 -5.18
C ARG A 175 9.84 -12.95 -3.93
N ASP A 176 8.65 -13.00 -3.32
CA ASP A 176 8.34 -12.21 -2.11
C ASP A 176 8.47 -13.00 -0.79
N LEU A 177 9.26 -14.07 -0.80
CA LEU A 177 9.53 -14.88 0.41
C LEU A 177 10.36 -14.13 1.46
N HIS A 178 11.08 -13.07 1.04
CA HIS A 178 11.86 -12.24 1.95
C HIS A 178 10.95 -11.39 2.85
N ARG A 179 9.86 -10.84 2.31
CA ARG A 179 8.85 -10.12 3.10
C ARG A 179 8.20 -11.05 4.12
N GLN A 180 7.70 -12.21 3.69
CA GLN A 180 7.13 -13.20 4.62
C GLN A 180 8.12 -13.60 5.72
N ALA A 181 9.40 -13.80 5.38
CA ALA A 181 10.42 -14.11 6.37
C ALA A 181 10.60 -12.99 7.40
N ILE A 182 10.73 -11.74 6.96
CA ILE A 182 10.90 -10.58 7.85
C ILE A 182 9.65 -10.42 8.71
N THR A 183 8.47 -10.39 8.09
CA THR A 183 7.19 -10.20 8.78
C THR A 183 6.97 -11.27 9.84
N CYS A 184 7.21 -12.55 9.54
CA CYS A 184 7.04 -13.62 10.51
C CYS A 184 8.07 -13.63 11.64
N LEU A 185 9.26 -13.06 11.41
CA LEU A 185 10.27 -12.86 12.45
C LEU A 185 9.95 -11.65 13.35
N ASP A 186 9.30 -10.62 12.81
CA ASP A 186 8.85 -9.44 13.57
C ASP A 186 7.51 -9.64 14.30
N SER A 187 6.72 -10.61 13.84
CA SER A 187 5.41 -10.92 14.41
C SER A 187 5.51 -11.55 15.81
N PRO A 188 4.50 -11.35 16.67
CA PRO A 188 4.42 -12.10 17.91
C PRO A 188 4.47 -13.61 17.66
N PRO A 189 5.29 -14.37 18.41
CA PRO A 189 5.28 -15.82 18.29
C PRO A 189 3.89 -16.32 18.69
N SER A 190 3.26 -17.07 17.78
CA SER A 190 2.02 -17.79 18.10
C SER A 190 2.38 -19.23 18.47
N SER A 191 1.99 -19.66 19.67
CA SER A 191 2.10 -21.06 20.08
C SER A 191 1.03 -21.96 19.46
N THR A 192 0.00 -21.37 18.83
CA THR A 192 -1.19 -22.10 18.38
C THR A 192 -1.71 -21.49 17.08
N PRO A 193 -1.67 -22.23 15.96
CA PRO A 193 -2.24 -21.76 14.71
C PRO A 193 -3.75 -21.45 14.85
N PRO A 194 -4.27 -20.40 14.19
CA PRO A 194 -5.69 -20.14 14.16
C PRO A 194 -6.43 -21.31 13.49
N SER A 195 -7.66 -21.57 13.95
CA SER A 195 -8.52 -22.55 13.29
C SER A 195 -9.02 -22.00 11.95
N ALA A 196 -9.41 -22.90 11.03
CA ALA A 196 -10.05 -22.48 9.78
C ALA A 196 -11.35 -21.69 10.02
N GLU A 197 -12.07 -22.00 11.12
CA GLU A 197 -13.26 -21.27 11.55
C GLU A 197 -12.93 -19.83 11.96
N GLU A 198 -11.82 -19.62 12.68
CA GLU A 198 -11.39 -18.29 13.09
C GLU A 198 -10.98 -17.43 11.88
N LEU A 199 -10.19 -17.98 10.96
CA LEU A 199 -9.82 -17.29 9.72
C LEU A 199 -11.06 -16.94 8.89
N ALA A 200 -12.03 -17.86 8.78
CA ALA A 200 -13.29 -17.61 8.10
C ALA A 200 -14.12 -16.52 8.81
N ARG A 201 -14.14 -16.51 10.15
CA ARG A 201 -14.84 -15.51 10.95
C ARG A 201 -14.26 -14.11 10.73
N ILE A 202 -12.93 -13.97 10.70
CA ILE A 202 -12.25 -12.70 10.41
C ILE A 202 -12.59 -12.22 8.99
N GLY A 203 -12.45 -13.09 7.99
CA GLY A 203 -12.82 -12.75 6.61
C GLY A 203 -14.28 -12.32 6.47
N LEU A 204 -15.22 -13.04 7.10
CA LEU A 204 -16.64 -12.68 7.11
C LEU A 204 -16.92 -11.37 7.86
N TYR A 205 -16.19 -11.10 8.94
CA TYR A 205 -16.28 -9.82 9.66
C TYR A 205 -15.84 -8.67 8.77
N ASN A 206 -14.68 -8.80 8.10
CA ASN A 206 -14.17 -7.78 7.20
C ASN A 206 -15.13 -7.51 6.05
N LEU A 207 -15.65 -8.58 5.43
CA LEU A 207 -16.61 -8.48 4.34
C LEU A 207 -17.93 -7.79 4.74
N ARG A 208 -18.35 -7.90 6.01
CA ARG A 208 -19.62 -7.32 6.47
C ARG A 208 -19.48 -5.93 7.06
N ASN A 209 -18.37 -5.66 7.74
CA ASN A 209 -18.25 -4.51 8.64
C ASN A 209 -17.09 -3.57 8.30
N VAL A 210 -16.13 -3.98 7.47
CA VAL A 210 -14.93 -3.19 7.17
C VAL A 210 -14.93 -2.79 5.69
N SER A 211 -14.90 -3.76 4.80
CA SER A 211 -14.88 -3.56 3.36
C SER A 211 -15.74 -4.63 2.66
N PRO A 212 -16.96 -4.29 2.24
CA PRO A 212 -17.81 -5.17 1.44
C PRO A 212 -17.19 -5.61 0.11
N HIS A 213 -16.31 -4.79 -0.46
CA HIS A 213 -15.71 -5.07 -1.76
C HIS A 213 -14.42 -5.89 -1.68
N PHE A 214 -13.63 -5.70 -0.62
CA PHE A 214 -12.26 -6.22 -0.49
C PHE A 214 -12.00 -7.03 0.79
N GLY A 215 -12.99 -7.21 1.67
CA GLY A 215 -12.88 -7.90 2.97
C GLY A 215 -12.25 -9.30 2.95
N VAL A 216 -12.35 -9.99 1.81
CA VAL A 216 -11.77 -11.32 1.55
C VAL A 216 -10.94 -11.35 0.26
N SER A 217 -10.54 -10.19 -0.25
CA SER A 217 -9.69 -10.12 -1.44
C SER A 217 -8.35 -10.82 -1.19
N LEU A 218 -7.84 -11.44 -2.25
CA LEU A 218 -6.71 -12.37 -2.23
C LEU A 218 -5.43 -11.77 -1.61
N ALA A 219 -5.28 -10.45 -1.64
CA ALA A 219 -4.14 -9.72 -1.10
C ALA A 219 -4.12 -9.63 0.44
N MET A 220 -5.15 -10.10 1.16
CA MET A 220 -5.27 -9.80 2.59
C MET A 220 -5.44 -11.01 3.50
N ASN A 221 -5.68 -12.23 3.01
CA ASN A 221 -5.96 -13.37 3.92
C ASN A 221 -5.39 -14.74 3.53
N VAL A 222 -5.01 -14.99 2.27
CA VAL A 222 -4.56 -16.36 1.84
C VAL A 222 -3.31 -16.33 0.98
N LEU A 223 -3.12 -15.27 0.19
CA LEU A 223 -1.95 -15.10 -0.67
C LEU A 223 -1.08 -13.92 -0.23
N GLU A 224 -1.42 -13.29 0.89
CA GLU A 224 -0.67 -12.17 1.43
C GLU A 224 0.61 -12.68 2.11
N PRO A 225 1.80 -12.31 1.62
CA PRO A 225 3.08 -12.71 2.22
C PRO A 225 3.23 -12.29 3.69
N ASP A 226 2.54 -11.25 4.14
CA ASP A 226 2.57 -10.84 5.54
C ASP A 226 1.77 -11.77 6.48
N ILE A 227 1.08 -12.80 5.96
CA ILE A 227 0.25 -13.75 6.72
C ILE A 227 0.87 -15.15 6.71
N GLY A 228 0.36 -16.03 7.58
CA GLY A 228 0.75 -17.44 7.67
C GLY A 228 1.92 -17.69 8.61
N CYS A 229 2.23 -16.70 9.46
CA CYS A 229 3.36 -16.75 10.38
C CYS A 229 3.19 -17.78 11.49
N GLU A 230 1.96 -18.21 11.78
CA GLU A 230 1.66 -19.39 12.59
C GLU A 230 2.27 -20.70 12.05
N PHE A 231 2.59 -20.77 10.76
CA PHE A 231 3.21 -21.94 10.12
C PHE A 231 4.69 -21.71 9.85
N TRP A 232 5.25 -20.58 10.29
CA TRP A 232 6.65 -20.23 10.04
C TRP A 232 7.57 -21.16 10.85
N PRO A 233 8.54 -21.84 10.21
CA PRO A 233 9.28 -22.93 10.85
C PRO A 233 10.36 -22.45 11.82
N VAL A 234 10.63 -21.14 11.88
CA VAL A 234 11.68 -20.56 12.71
C VAL A 234 11.07 -19.55 13.65
N HIS A 235 10.98 -19.91 14.92
CA HIS A 235 10.72 -18.94 15.98
C HIS A 235 12.06 -18.48 16.55
N ILE A 236 12.28 -17.17 16.55
CA ILE A 236 13.43 -16.58 17.22
C ILE A 236 13.33 -16.97 18.71
N GLY A 237 14.33 -17.69 19.24
CA GLY A 237 14.34 -18.26 20.60
C GLY A 237 14.46 -19.79 20.67
N ALA A 238 13.94 -20.55 19.68
CA ALA A 238 13.99 -22.02 19.70
C ALA A 238 15.39 -22.61 19.49
N ARG A 239 16.35 -21.80 19.02
CA ARG A 239 17.73 -22.21 18.77
C ARG A 239 18.59 -22.14 20.03
N GLU A 240 18.33 -21.20 20.93
CA GLU A 240 19.07 -21.09 22.20
C GLU A 240 18.64 -22.18 23.20
N GLU A 241 17.37 -22.60 23.20
CA GLU A 241 16.92 -23.73 24.03
C GLU A 241 17.54 -25.08 23.62
N ARG A 242 17.81 -25.30 22.33
CA ARG A 242 18.43 -26.56 21.86
C ARG A 242 19.92 -26.66 22.19
N GLU A 243 20.61 -25.53 22.27
CA GLU A 243 22.02 -25.50 22.69
C GLU A 243 22.15 -25.46 24.22
N ALA A 244 21.24 -24.78 24.93
CA ALA A 244 21.18 -24.78 26.40
C ALA A 244 20.82 -26.15 27.00
N ASN A 245 19.92 -26.92 26.36
CA ASN A 245 19.52 -28.25 26.84
C ASN A 245 20.52 -29.38 26.52
N ARG A 246 21.68 -29.07 25.90
CA ARG A 246 22.77 -30.03 25.72
C ARG A 246 23.73 -30.07 26.93
N GLY A 247 23.52 -29.20 27.92
CA GLY A 247 24.26 -29.18 29.18
C GLY A 247 23.30 -29.10 30.37
N GLU A 248 23.19 -30.23 31.09
CA GLU A 248 22.66 -30.35 32.45
C GLU A 248 21.15 -30.11 32.67
N GLY A 249 20.50 -31.18 33.13
CA GLY A 249 19.10 -31.15 33.56
C GLY A 249 18.86 -30.16 34.69
N LYS A 250 18.07 -29.13 34.39
CA LYS A 250 17.31 -28.35 35.37
C LYS A 250 15.93 -28.10 34.80
N GLU A 251 14.90 -28.58 35.49
CA GLU A 251 13.54 -28.09 35.33
C GLU A 251 13.55 -26.58 35.57
N ASN A 252 13.43 -25.81 34.49
CA ASN A 252 13.22 -24.37 34.59
C ASN A 252 11.77 -24.06 34.26
N THR A 253 11.07 -23.57 35.28
CA THR A 253 9.82 -22.84 35.17
C THR A 253 9.89 -21.81 34.04
N ILE A 254 8.89 -21.83 33.15
CA ILE A 254 8.72 -20.88 32.05
C ILE A 254 8.54 -19.49 32.66
N ASN A 255 9.64 -18.73 32.78
CA ASN A 255 9.58 -17.33 33.12
C ASN A 255 9.29 -16.53 31.85
N GLU A 256 8.12 -15.91 31.84
CA GLU A 256 7.45 -15.18 30.77
C GLU A 256 8.14 -13.89 30.27
N ARG A 257 9.49 -13.79 30.35
CA ARG A 257 10.23 -12.55 30.04
C ARG A 257 11.58 -12.77 29.35
N GLN A 258 11.59 -13.44 28.21
CA GLN A 258 12.65 -13.22 27.22
C GLN A 258 12.04 -12.56 25.98
N SER A 259 11.77 -11.26 26.10
CA SER A 259 11.61 -10.40 24.93
C SER A 259 12.93 -10.43 24.16
N LEU A 260 12.87 -10.91 22.93
CA LEU A 260 14.01 -11.02 22.04
C LEU A 260 14.53 -9.61 21.70
N PRO A 261 15.85 -9.37 21.68
CA PRO A 261 16.42 -8.03 21.52
C PRO A 261 16.19 -7.41 20.13
N GLU A 262 15.84 -8.20 19.11
CA GLU A 262 15.80 -7.75 17.70
C GLU A 262 14.37 -7.66 17.10
N ARG A 263 13.32 -8.01 17.85
CA ARG A 263 11.94 -7.93 17.36
C ARG A 263 11.37 -6.51 17.52
N PHE A 264 10.72 -5.99 16.48
CA PHE A 264 9.94 -4.76 16.61
C PHE A 264 8.74 -4.96 17.55
N SER A 265 8.80 -4.37 18.75
CA SER A 265 7.80 -4.53 19.82
C SER A 265 6.90 -3.31 20.02
N GLY A 266 6.95 -2.36 19.08
CA GLY A 266 6.24 -1.10 19.14
C GLY A 266 7.18 0.06 18.82
N PRO A 267 6.63 1.26 18.61
CA PRO A 267 7.44 2.44 18.30
C PRO A 267 8.52 2.63 19.36
N TRP A 268 9.77 2.63 18.91
CA TRP A 268 10.96 3.06 19.67
C TRP A 268 11.16 2.45 21.07
N GLY A 269 10.75 1.18 21.27
CA GLY A 269 10.96 0.49 22.55
C GLY A 269 9.91 0.81 23.62
N LEU A 270 8.79 1.41 23.22
CA LEU A 270 7.60 1.49 24.05
C LEU A 270 7.08 0.07 24.31
N GLY A 271 7.43 -0.49 25.47
CA GLY A 271 6.79 -1.71 25.95
C GLY A 271 5.26 -1.53 25.97
N LYS A 272 4.52 -2.62 25.83
CA LYS A 272 3.04 -2.65 25.75
C LYS A 272 2.38 -1.58 26.65
N GLY A 273 1.64 -0.65 26.04
CA GLY A 273 0.81 0.34 26.74
C GLY A 273 1.55 1.54 27.34
N LYS A 274 2.79 1.83 26.92
CA LYS A 274 3.55 3.01 27.37
C LYS A 274 3.58 4.10 26.30
N THR A 275 3.43 5.35 26.71
CA THR A 275 3.77 6.54 25.92
C THR A 275 5.17 7.03 26.35
N PRO A 276 6.03 7.51 25.44
CA PRO A 276 7.25 8.20 25.83
C PRO A 276 6.86 9.41 26.66
N GLY A 277 7.57 9.65 27.75
CA GLY A 277 7.53 10.93 28.46
C GLY A 277 8.65 11.83 27.95
N PRO A 278 8.52 13.17 28.09
CA PRO A 278 9.61 14.10 27.86
C PRO A 278 10.86 13.71 28.68
N GLY A 279 12.02 13.67 28.04
CA GLY A 279 13.32 13.30 28.61
C GLY A 279 13.54 11.79 28.77
N SER A 280 12.72 10.94 28.13
CA SER A 280 12.94 9.49 28.13
C SER A 280 14.00 9.06 27.12
N ASP A 281 14.67 7.93 27.37
CA ASP A 281 15.66 7.32 26.45
C ASP A 281 15.08 6.89 25.08
N THR A 282 13.78 7.13 24.86
CA THR A 282 13.03 6.80 23.63
C THR A 282 12.55 8.05 22.89
N GLU A 283 12.77 9.25 23.42
CA GLU A 283 12.44 10.52 22.75
C GLU A 283 13.46 10.79 21.63
N LEU A 284 12.95 11.22 20.46
CA LEU A 284 13.81 11.60 19.34
C LEU A 284 14.36 13.02 19.54
N GLU A 285 15.63 13.24 19.20
CA GLU A 285 16.25 14.58 19.25
C GLU A 285 15.50 15.59 18.37
N ARG A 286 14.90 15.10 17.28
CA ARG A 286 14.10 15.88 16.35
C ARG A 286 12.82 15.14 16.06
N ARG A 287 11.70 15.87 16.07
CA ARG A 287 10.39 15.31 15.71
C ARG A 287 10.44 14.71 14.32
N MET A 288 10.01 13.46 14.19
CA MET A 288 9.82 12.81 12.90
C MET A 288 8.57 13.37 12.20
N VAL A 289 8.59 13.38 10.88
CA VAL A 289 7.41 13.72 10.08
C VAL A 289 6.72 12.45 9.64
N ILE A 290 5.49 12.29 10.07
CA ILE A 290 4.59 11.24 9.62
C ILE A 290 3.74 11.79 8.47
N ILE A 291 3.57 11.02 7.41
CA ILE A 291 2.67 11.35 6.30
C ILE A 291 1.60 10.27 6.18
N SER A 292 0.34 10.68 6.06
CA SER A 292 -0.79 9.76 5.87
C SER A 292 -1.85 10.40 4.98
N ASN A 293 -2.49 9.58 4.15
CA ASN A 293 -3.51 10.06 3.21
C ASN A 293 -4.91 9.87 3.80
N THR A 294 -5.88 10.71 3.41
CA THR A 294 -7.28 10.61 3.89
C THR A 294 -8.04 9.39 3.36
N ALA A 295 -7.57 8.81 2.25
CA ALA A 295 -8.07 7.56 1.68
C ALA A 295 -6.89 6.70 1.17
N ASP A 296 -6.11 6.15 2.10
CA ASP A 296 -5.07 5.16 1.80
C ASP A 296 -5.64 3.75 1.93
N PRO A 297 -5.71 2.94 0.85
CA PRO A 297 -6.30 1.61 0.90
C PRO A 297 -5.42 0.54 1.58
N ILE A 298 -4.20 0.89 2.02
CA ILE A 298 -3.22 -0.05 2.60
C ILE A 298 -2.78 0.36 4.00
N THR A 299 -2.48 1.64 4.20
CA THR A 299 -2.10 2.22 5.50
C THR A 299 -3.07 3.34 5.88
N PRO A 300 -4.27 3.01 6.38
CA PRO A 300 -5.32 3.99 6.67
C PRO A 300 -4.88 5.12 7.59
N LEU A 301 -5.52 6.28 7.47
CA LEU A 301 -5.17 7.49 8.23
C LEU A 301 -5.15 7.25 9.75
N SER A 302 -5.97 6.33 10.24
CA SER A 302 -6.02 5.94 11.65
C SER A 302 -4.66 5.47 12.17
N GLY A 303 -3.84 4.78 11.37
CA GLY A 303 -2.51 4.33 11.78
C GLY A 303 -1.56 5.50 12.04
N GLY A 304 -1.55 6.49 11.15
CA GLY A 304 -0.75 7.72 11.32
C GLY A 304 -1.21 8.56 12.51
N LEU A 305 -2.53 8.71 12.69
CA LEU A 305 -3.09 9.41 13.85
C LEU A 305 -2.75 8.70 15.17
N HIS A 306 -2.80 7.37 15.19
CA HIS A 306 -2.46 6.57 16.36
C HIS A 306 -0.97 6.71 16.71
N LEU A 307 -0.06 6.60 15.74
CA LEU A 307 1.37 6.80 15.98
C LEU A 307 1.67 8.21 16.50
N ASN A 308 1.05 9.25 15.91
CA ASN A 308 1.20 10.63 16.34
C ASN A 308 0.72 10.84 17.80
N ALA A 309 -0.39 10.20 18.17
CA ALA A 309 -0.92 10.24 19.53
C ALA A 309 -0.03 9.50 20.54
N LEU A 310 0.63 8.43 20.12
CA LEU A 310 1.60 7.69 20.96
C LEU A 310 2.92 8.44 21.14
N MET A 311 3.28 9.34 20.23
CA MET A 311 4.55 10.07 20.22
C MET A 311 4.36 11.59 20.11
N PRO A 312 3.63 12.23 21.03
CA PRO A 312 3.23 13.64 20.91
C PRO A 312 4.42 14.61 20.88
N ASP A 313 5.51 14.26 21.58
CA ASP A 313 6.71 15.11 21.67
C ASP A 313 7.76 14.77 20.59
N SER A 314 7.65 13.60 19.95
CA SER A 314 8.63 13.09 18.99
C SER A 314 8.11 13.00 17.55
N SER A 315 6.86 13.41 17.29
CA SER A 315 6.30 13.34 15.94
C SER A 315 5.38 14.50 15.60
N VAL A 316 5.22 14.73 14.31
CA VAL A 316 4.18 15.59 13.73
C VAL A 316 3.58 14.86 12.54
N ILE A 317 2.28 15.05 12.29
CA ILE A 317 1.60 14.48 11.12
C ILE A 317 1.31 15.54 10.05
N VAL A 318 1.59 15.18 8.80
CA VAL A 318 1.10 15.84 7.59
C VAL A 318 0.04 14.92 6.95
N ILE A 319 -1.15 15.47 6.70
CA ILE A 319 -2.26 14.73 6.11
C ILE A 319 -2.37 15.13 4.64
N GLN A 320 -2.21 14.18 3.74
CA GLN A 320 -2.51 14.40 2.34
C GLN A 320 -3.99 14.11 2.06
N ASP A 321 -4.73 15.12 1.64
CA ASP A 321 -6.16 15.00 1.38
C ASP A 321 -6.44 14.41 0.01
N GLY A 322 -6.27 13.10 -0.11
CA GLY A 322 -6.52 12.38 -1.35
C GLY A 322 -6.41 10.87 -1.23
N PRO A 323 -6.74 10.17 -2.33
CA PRO A 323 -6.64 8.72 -2.42
C PRO A 323 -5.22 8.23 -2.70
N GLY A 324 -5.00 6.93 -2.49
CA GLY A 324 -3.80 6.20 -2.91
C GLY A 324 -2.88 5.86 -1.75
N HIS A 325 -2.00 4.90 -1.99
CA HIS A 325 -1.05 4.43 -0.97
C HIS A 325 0.19 5.30 -0.93
N CYS A 326 0.53 5.80 0.27
CA CYS A 326 1.56 6.81 0.52
C CYS A 326 1.32 8.13 -0.23
N SER A 327 2.05 9.18 0.14
CA SER A 327 1.89 10.50 -0.47
C SER A 327 2.25 10.54 -1.96
N ASN A 328 3.04 9.57 -2.44
CA ASN A 328 3.46 9.46 -3.83
C ASN A 328 2.41 8.83 -4.77
N GLY A 329 1.35 8.21 -4.24
CA GLY A 329 0.27 7.65 -5.05
C GLY A 329 -0.48 8.73 -5.82
N LEU A 330 -0.72 9.88 -5.17
CA LEU A 330 -1.22 11.10 -5.82
C LEU A 330 -0.44 12.32 -5.29
N PRO A 331 0.71 12.65 -5.90
CA PRO A 331 1.64 13.66 -5.42
C PRO A 331 1.06 15.06 -5.21
N SER A 332 1.58 15.74 -4.18
CA SER A 332 1.35 17.14 -3.85
C SER A 332 2.67 17.90 -3.71
N VAL A 333 2.78 19.08 -4.33
CA VAL A 333 3.87 20.03 -4.13
C VAL A 333 3.90 20.55 -2.70
N CYS A 334 2.74 20.70 -2.05
CA CYS A 334 2.67 21.07 -0.64
C CYS A 334 3.43 20.05 0.23
N THR A 335 3.10 18.76 0.08
CA THR A 335 3.78 17.66 0.79
C THR A 335 5.27 17.60 0.43
N ALA A 336 5.59 17.69 -0.86
CA ALA A 336 6.98 17.62 -1.34
C ALA A 336 7.85 18.77 -0.79
N LYS A 337 7.31 19.99 -0.71
CA LYS A 337 8.01 21.14 -0.13
C LYS A 337 8.25 20.98 1.37
N LEU A 338 7.28 20.41 2.10
CA LEU A 338 7.43 20.13 3.53
C LEU A 338 8.54 19.10 3.78
N VAL A 339 8.54 18.00 3.03
CA VAL A 339 9.59 16.97 3.12
C VAL A 339 10.96 17.57 2.78
N ARG A 340 11.06 18.33 1.70
CA ARG A 340 12.31 18.98 1.28
C ARG A 340 12.81 20.00 2.31
N GLY A 341 11.92 20.82 2.86
CA GLY A 341 12.24 21.80 3.90
C GLY A 341 12.73 21.13 5.18
N TYR A 342 12.04 20.06 5.59
CA TYR A 342 12.43 19.26 6.74
C TYR A 342 13.86 18.74 6.59
N PHE A 343 14.21 18.05 5.49
CA PHE A 343 15.57 17.53 5.29
C PHE A 343 16.63 18.59 5.05
N SER A 344 16.26 19.77 4.55
CA SER A 344 17.20 20.87 4.32
C SER A 344 17.57 21.64 5.60
N GLY A 345 16.95 21.31 6.74
CA GLY A 345 17.17 22.01 8.02
C GLY A 345 16.82 23.50 7.99
N THR A 346 16.09 23.92 6.97
CA THR A 346 15.65 25.29 6.75
C THR A 346 14.18 25.21 6.37
N GLY A 347 13.31 25.98 7.05
CA GLY A 347 12.02 26.32 6.46
C GLY A 347 12.31 26.95 5.11
N THR A 348 12.15 26.18 4.03
CA THR A 348 12.79 26.37 2.71
C THR A 348 13.12 27.83 2.39
N GLY A 349 14.41 28.17 2.45
CA GLY A 349 14.90 29.54 2.28
C GLY A 349 14.34 30.23 1.03
N THR A 350 13.98 31.51 1.22
CA THR A 350 13.32 32.50 0.33
C THR A 350 11.80 32.67 0.45
N SER A 351 11.10 31.73 1.09
CA SER A 351 9.70 31.95 1.53
C SER A 351 9.48 31.11 2.77
N THR A 352 9.18 31.73 3.92
CA THR A 352 8.67 31.01 5.09
C THR A 352 7.54 30.09 4.62
N ASN A 353 7.75 28.77 4.58
CA ASN A 353 6.67 27.86 4.28
C ASN A 353 5.63 28.05 5.38
N PRO A 354 4.42 28.55 5.08
CA PRO A 354 3.44 28.89 6.10
C PRO A 354 2.97 27.67 6.90
N ASN A 355 3.31 26.47 6.46
CA ASN A 355 2.92 25.20 7.06
C ASN A 355 4.05 24.55 7.87
N ALA A 356 5.17 25.24 8.11
CA ALA A 356 6.29 24.73 8.90
C ALA A 356 6.88 25.82 9.81
N ASP A 357 7.54 25.37 10.89
CA ASP A 357 8.32 26.24 11.76
C ASP A 357 9.65 26.68 11.12
N LYS A 358 10.39 27.53 11.86
CA LYS A 358 11.68 28.07 11.43
C LYS A 358 12.73 26.99 11.15
N ASP A 359 12.62 25.84 11.79
CA ASP A 359 13.56 24.73 11.67
C ASP A 359 13.15 23.81 10.52
N GLY A 360 12.02 24.07 9.86
CA GLY A 360 11.49 23.27 8.75
C GLY A 360 10.63 22.10 9.19
N ILE A 361 10.22 22.03 10.46
CA ILE A 361 9.30 20.99 10.96
C ILE A 361 7.87 21.42 10.61
N PRO A 362 7.08 20.59 9.92
CA PRO A 362 5.68 20.89 9.61
C PRO A 362 4.85 21.12 10.88
N PHE A 363 3.85 22.00 10.80
CA PHE A 363 2.88 22.12 11.89
C PHE A 363 2.05 20.83 11.97
N ASN A 364 1.84 20.35 13.20
CA ASN A 364 1.12 19.09 13.44
C ASN A 364 -0.32 19.19 12.91
N GLY A 365 -0.74 18.24 12.07
CA GLY A 365 -2.05 18.25 11.43
C GLY A 365 -2.13 19.12 10.17
N THR A 366 -1.00 19.55 9.59
CA THR A 366 -0.99 20.25 8.30
C THR A 366 -1.67 19.41 7.22
N ILE A 367 -2.57 20.01 6.45
CA ILE A 367 -3.28 19.34 5.35
C ILE A 367 -2.72 19.83 4.01
N CYS A 368 -2.39 18.89 3.12
CA CYS A 368 -1.95 19.15 1.75
C CYS A 368 -2.87 18.46 0.75
N THR A 369 -3.44 19.20 -0.20
CA THR A 369 -4.22 18.61 -1.30
C THR A 369 -3.29 18.19 -2.44
N PRO A 370 -3.52 17.03 -3.08
CA PRO A 370 -2.81 16.65 -4.29
C PRO A 370 -3.02 17.60 -5.46
N ASP A 371 -1.97 17.82 -6.25
CA ASP A 371 -2.03 18.66 -7.46
C ASP A 371 -2.40 17.85 -8.71
N MET A 372 -2.17 16.53 -8.67
CA MET A 372 -2.41 15.66 -9.81
C MET A 372 -3.87 15.20 -9.89
N LEU A 373 -4.36 15.06 -11.13
CA LEU A 373 -5.67 14.51 -11.43
C LEU A 373 -5.62 12.99 -11.46
N THR A 374 -6.70 12.36 -11.00
CA THR A 374 -6.90 10.90 -11.06
C THR A 374 -7.30 10.45 -12.48
N PHE A 375 -8.07 11.27 -13.21
CA PHE A 375 -8.41 11.08 -14.62
C PHE A 375 -8.04 12.33 -15.44
N PRO A 376 -6.77 12.50 -15.83
CA PRO A 376 -6.33 13.69 -16.58
C PRO A 376 -6.84 13.72 -18.03
N ASP A 377 -7.37 14.87 -18.49
CA ASP A 377 -7.67 15.11 -19.92
C ASP A 377 -6.40 15.58 -20.65
N PRO A 378 -5.86 14.85 -21.64
CA PRO A 378 -4.66 15.25 -22.36
C PRO A 378 -4.76 16.61 -23.07
N ARG A 379 -5.97 17.11 -23.32
CA ARG A 379 -6.22 18.42 -23.94
C ARG A 379 -6.21 19.57 -22.94
N ARG A 380 -6.37 19.28 -21.64
CA ARG A 380 -6.51 20.27 -20.57
C ARG A 380 -5.51 20.08 -19.45
N SER A 381 -4.65 19.08 -19.54
CA SER A 381 -3.64 18.75 -18.53
C SER A 381 -2.25 18.64 -19.12
N ILE A 382 -1.25 18.96 -18.30
CA ILE A 382 0.18 18.79 -18.58
C ILE A 382 0.73 17.94 -17.45
N ASP A 383 1.40 16.82 -17.79
CA ASP A 383 1.97 15.90 -16.80
C ASP A 383 0.95 15.36 -15.75
N GLY A 384 -0.34 15.31 -16.09
CA GLY A 384 -1.41 14.85 -15.18
C GLY A 384 -2.03 15.95 -14.31
N ILE A 385 -1.64 17.22 -14.51
CA ILE A 385 -2.11 18.39 -13.74
C ILE A 385 -2.91 19.31 -14.64
N GLU A 386 -3.93 19.99 -14.11
CA GLU A 386 -4.66 21.01 -14.88
C GLU A 386 -3.71 22.06 -15.48
N SER A 387 -3.84 22.32 -16.78
CA SER A 387 -2.96 23.24 -17.53
C SER A 387 -2.87 24.63 -16.90
N VAL A 388 -3.98 25.15 -16.37
CA VAL A 388 -4.00 26.44 -15.67
C VAL A 388 -3.16 26.38 -14.40
N MET A 389 -3.34 25.35 -13.58
CA MET A 389 -2.56 25.15 -12.37
C MET A 389 -1.08 24.97 -12.69
N TRP A 390 -0.75 24.15 -13.70
CA TRP A 390 0.60 23.96 -14.21
C TRP A 390 1.25 25.30 -14.57
N SER A 391 0.55 26.15 -15.32
CA SER A 391 1.03 27.47 -15.73
C SER A 391 1.30 28.42 -14.55
N LEU A 392 0.57 28.28 -13.45
CA LEU A 392 0.75 29.08 -12.23
C LEU A 392 1.89 28.59 -11.33
N MET A 393 2.31 27.33 -11.47
CA MET A 393 3.43 26.78 -10.72
C MET A 393 4.77 27.39 -11.15
N SER A 394 5.67 27.58 -10.19
CA SER A 394 7.06 27.95 -10.47
C SER A 394 7.79 26.81 -11.20
N GLU A 395 8.90 27.14 -11.86
CA GLU A 395 9.75 26.12 -12.50
C GLU A 395 10.29 25.11 -11.48
N GLU A 396 10.60 25.58 -10.27
CA GLU A 396 11.04 24.75 -9.16
C GLU A 396 9.95 23.78 -8.71
N ASP A 397 8.70 24.24 -8.60
CA ASP A 397 7.56 23.42 -8.18
C ASP A 397 7.26 22.32 -9.21
N ARG A 398 7.31 22.65 -10.50
CA ARG A 398 7.15 21.69 -11.60
C ARG A 398 8.26 20.63 -11.56
N THR A 399 9.49 21.06 -11.31
CA THR A 399 10.66 20.16 -11.23
C THR A 399 10.53 19.22 -10.03
N LEU A 400 10.15 19.76 -8.87
CA LEU A 400 9.94 18.99 -7.66
C LEU A 400 8.82 17.95 -7.84
N LEU A 401 7.70 18.34 -8.42
CA LEU A 401 6.56 17.43 -8.63
C LEU A 401 6.91 16.30 -9.59
N ARG A 402 7.64 16.59 -10.68
CA ARG A 402 8.15 15.57 -11.60
C ARG A 402 9.08 14.60 -10.89
N ALA A 403 9.99 15.08 -10.05
CA ALA A 403 10.88 14.22 -9.29
C ALA A 403 10.11 13.26 -8.36
N VAL A 404 9.09 13.74 -7.65
CA VAL A 404 8.24 12.89 -6.79
C VAL A 404 7.49 11.84 -7.60
N ARG A 405 6.94 12.23 -8.76
CA ARG A 405 6.28 11.28 -9.68
C ARG A 405 7.25 10.23 -10.20
N ASP A 406 8.46 10.64 -10.54
CA ASP A 406 9.46 9.74 -11.12
C ASP A 406 10.03 8.76 -10.08
N ILE A 407 10.04 9.12 -8.78
CA ILE A 407 10.30 8.16 -7.68
C ILE A 407 9.26 7.03 -7.69
N ARG A 408 7.97 7.37 -7.83
CA ARG A 408 6.90 6.37 -7.92
C ARG A 408 7.02 5.53 -9.19
N ARG A 409 7.29 6.15 -10.34
CA ARG A 409 7.49 5.42 -11.60
C ARG A 409 8.71 4.52 -11.58
N GLY A 410 9.82 4.95 -10.98
CA GLY A 410 11.01 4.11 -10.82
C GLY A 410 10.78 2.89 -9.93
N TYR A 411 9.90 2.99 -8.94
CA TYR A 411 9.42 1.84 -8.15
C TYR A 411 8.54 0.90 -8.99
N GLU A 412 7.74 1.46 -9.90
CA GLU A 412 6.88 0.67 -10.76
C GLU A 412 7.66 0.00 -11.88
N ASP A 413 8.46 0.73 -12.68
CA ASP A 413 9.19 0.27 -13.87
C ASP A 413 10.50 -0.50 -13.58
N GLY A 414 11.07 -0.31 -12.38
CA GLY A 414 12.30 -0.97 -11.94
C GLY A 414 12.05 -2.44 -11.69
#